data_AF-A0A258KC30-F1
#
_entry.id   AF-A0A258KC30-F1
#
_cell.length_a   1.000
_cell.length_b   1.000
_cell.length_c   1.000
_cell.angle_alpha   90.00
_cell.angle_beta   90.00
_cell.angle_gamma   90.00
#
_symmetry.space_group_name_H-M   'P 1'
#
loop_
_entity.id
_entity.type
_entity.pdbx_description
1 polymer ?
#
loop_
_entity_poly.entity_id
_entity_poly.type
_entity_poly.pdbx_seq_one_letter_code
_entity_poly.pdbx_strand_id
1 'polypeptide(L)'
;MMQSKLHDLIALADEPSSTKRRELLRGVTDLFFTGDNHDPVQMGLFDDVMSQLASEMEEVVKVELAERMSQAPAAPRGLSRSLALDSIAVAQPILRGASLSEEDLLEVARTRGQ
;
A
#
# COMPACT_ATOMS: atom_id res chain seq x y z
N MET A 1 22.31 -8.36 -6.21
CA MET A 1 21.00 -8.95 -5.82
C MET A 1 19.93 -7.92 -5.40
N MET A 2 20.21 -6.62 -5.27
CA MET A 2 19.16 -5.59 -5.10
C MET A 2 18.96 -4.74 -6.37
N GLN A 3 20.05 -4.45 -7.09
CA GLN A 3 20.01 -3.76 -8.39
C GLN A 3 19.17 -4.52 -9.43
N SER A 4 19.27 -5.85 -9.54
CA SER A 4 18.46 -6.63 -10.49
C SER A 4 16.96 -6.48 -10.22
N LYS A 5 16.55 -6.62 -8.95
CA LYS A 5 15.14 -6.50 -8.55
C LYS A 5 14.57 -5.12 -8.88
N LEU A 6 15.37 -4.05 -8.74
CA LEU A 6 14.94 -2.71 -9.12
C LEU A 6 14.76 -2.56 -10.65
N HIS A 7 15.66 -3.11 -11.45
CA HIS A 7 15.52 -3.09 -12.92
C HIS A 7 14.28 -3.86 -13.37
N ASP A 8 13.99 -5.00 -12.72
CA ASP A 8 12.78 -5.79 -12.99
C ASP A 8 11.50 -4.99 -12.68
N LEU A 9 11.48 -4.23 -11.57
CA LEU A 9 10.34 -3.36 -11.23
C LEU A 9 10.17 -2.20 -12.22
N ILE A 10 11.27 -1.62 -12.70
CA ILE A 10 11.21 -0.56 -13.72
C ILE A 10 10.63 -1.11 -15.02
N ALA A 11 11.07 -2.30 -15.46
CA ALA A 11 10.53 -2.93 -16.66
C ALA A 11 9.03 -3.25 -16.54
N LEU A 12 8.57 -3.66 -15.35
CA LEU A 12 7.15 -3.88 -15.08
C LEU A 12 6.33 -2.57 -15.09
N ALA A 13 6.93 -1.43 -14.72
CA ALA A 13 6.26 -0.13 -14.71
C ALA A 13 5.99 0.40 -16.14
N ASP A 14 6.83 0.03 -17.10
CA ASP A 14 6.66 0.39 -18.51
C ASP A 14 5.58 -0.45 -19.23
N GLU A 15 5.07 -1.52 -18.62
CA GLU A 15 4.06 -2.40 -19.20
C GLU A 15 2.68 -2.23 -18.52
N PRO A 16 1.69 -1.58 -19.17
CA PRO A 16 0.45 -1.16 -18.51
C PRO A 16 -0.59 -2.28 -18.32
N SER A 17 -0.23 -3.55 -18.52
CA SER A 17 -1.20 -4.65 -18.39
C SER A 17 -1.58 -4.87 -16.92
N SER A 18 -2.85 -5.24 -16.66
CA SER A 18 -3.35 -5.45 -15.29
C SER A 18 -2.58 -6.52 -14.53
N THR A 19 -2.11 -7.56 -15.23
CA THR A 19 -1.24 -8.61 -14.69
C THR A 19 0.10 -8.05 -14.24
N LYS A 20 0.73 -7.20 -15.06
CA LYS A 20 2.05 -6.62 -14.78
C LYS A 20 1.99 -5.59 -13.66
N ARG A 21 0.92 -4.78 -13.62
CA ARG A 21 0.64 -3.85 -12.51
C ARG A 21 0.48 -4.59 -11.18
N ARG A 22 -0.16 -5.77 -11.17
CA ARG A 22 -0.24 -6.65 -9.98
C ARG A 22 1.12 -7.21 -9.56
N GLU A 23 1.92 -7.68 -10.51
CA GLU A 23 3.28 -8.16 -10.27
C GLU A 23 4.16 -7.05 -9.69
N LEU A 24 4.06 -5.84 -10.25
CA LEU A 24 4.77 -4.66 -9.80
C LEU A 24 4.39 -4.29 -8.36
N LEU A 25 3.09 -4.22 -8.06
CA LEU A 25 2.62 -3.93 -6.69
C LEU A 25 3.19 -4.92 -5.70
N ARG A 26 3.09 -6.23 -5.98
CA ARG A 26 3.65 -7.26 -5.11
C ARG A 26 5.16 -7.09 -4.94
N GLY A 27 5.89 -6.84 -6.03
CA GLY A 27 7.34 -6.64 -5.98
C GLY A 27 7.78 -5.41 -5.18
N VAL A 28 7.05 -4.29 -5.28
CA VAL A 28 7.27 -3.07 -4.50
C VAL A 28 6.92 -3.30 -3.03
N THR A 29 5.79 -3.95 -2.73
CA THR A 29 5.41 -4.31 -1.36
C THR A 29 6.45 -5.24 -0.72
N ASP A 30 6.93 -6.25 -1.43
CA ASP A 30 7.97 -7.15 -0.92
C ASP A 30 9.29 -6.41 -0.69
N LEU A 31 9.63 -5.43 -1.54
CA LEU A 31 10.80 -4.57 -1.36
C LEU A 31 10.66 -3.70 -0.11
N PHE A 32 9.46 -3.14 0.13
CA PHE A 32 9.16 -2.36 1.33
C PHE A 32 9.39 -3.17 2.60
N PHE A 33 8.95 -4.44 2.65
CA PHE A 33 9.16 -5.31 3.82
C PHE A 33 10.58 -5.87 3.97
N THR A 34 11.42 -5.74 2.94
CA THR A 34 12.83 -6.18 3.03
C THR A 34 13.72 -5.12 3.68
N GLY A 35 13.30 -3.85 3.66
CA GLY A 35 14.07 -2.75 4.24
C GLY A 35 13.77 -2.55 5.72
N ASP A 36 14.81 -2.43 6.53
CA ASP A 36 14.70 -1.97 7.91
C ASP A 36 14.76 -0.44 7.93
N ASN A 37 13.77 0.22 8.54
CA ASN A 37 13.72 1.68 8.76
C ASN A 37 13.98 2.53 7.49
N HIS A 38 12.98 2.65 6.62
CA HIS A 38 13.01 3.58 5.48
C HIS A 38 13.17 5.02 5.95
N ASP A 39 14.06 5.77 5.30
CA ASP A 39 14.16 7.22 5.54
C ASP A 39 12.88 7.94 5.03
N PRO A 40 12.64 9.21 5.43
CA PRO A 40 11.42 9.92 5.03
C PRO A 40 11.22 10.05 3.52
N VAL A 41 12.29 10.16 2.73
CA VAL A 41 12.23 10.25 1.27
C VAL A 41 11.85 8.89 0.68
N GLN A 42 12.50 7.82 1.14
CA GLN A 42 12.17 6.46 0.73
C GLN A 42 10.73 6.10 1.09
N MET A 43 10.30 6.45 2.30
CA MET A 43 8.93 6.22 2.76
C MET A 43 7.91 6.93 1.86
N GLY A 44 8.17 8.20 1.50
CA GLY A 44 7.31 8.94 0.57
C GLY A 44 7.22 8.27 -0.81
N LEU A 45 8.33 7.80 -1.36
CA LEU A 45 8.33 7.10 -2.65
C LEU A 45 7.54 5.79 -2.60
N PHE A 46 7.69 5.02 -1.52
CA PHE A 46 6.90 3.81 -1.31
C PHE A 46 5.41 4.12 -1.21
N ASP A 47 5.06 5.19 -0.50
CA ASP A 47 3.68 5.64 -0.33
C ASP A 47 3.04 6.01 -1.66
N ASP A 48 3.70 6.86 -2.44
CA ASP A 48 3.20 7.35 -3.73
C ASP A 48 3.02 6.20 -4.73
N VAL A 49 4.05 5.36 -4.88
CA VAL A 49 4.03 4.26 -5.85
C VAL A 49 3.00 3.21 -5.48
N MET A 50 2.96 2.77 -4.21
CA MET A 50 1.99 1.75 -3.81
C MET A 50 0.56 2.28 -3.83
N SER A 51 0.32 3.55 -3.46
CA SER A 51 -1.01 4.18 -3.55
C SER A 51 -1.51 4.23 -4.98
N GLN A 52 -0.67 4.67 -5.93
CA GLN A 52 -1.02 4.70 -7.34
C GLN A 52 -1.36 3.30 -7.86
N LEU A 53 -0.49 2.33 -7.57
CA LEU A 53 -0.70 0.95 -8.01
C LEU A 53 -1.98 0.36 -7.43
N ALA A 54 -2.20 0.49 -6.13
CA ALA A 54 -3.37 -0.02 -5.43
C ALA A 54 -4.68 0.59 -5.95
N SER A 55 -4.69 1.87 -6.32
CA SER A 55 -5.90 2.57 -6.80
C SER A 55 -6.53 1.91 -8.04
N GLU A 56 -5.71 1.23 -8.83
CA GLU A 56 -6.11 0.59 -10.08
C GLU A 56 -6.31 -0.94 -9.93
N MET A 57 -6.24 -1.47 -8.69
CA MET A 57 -6.40 -2.89 -8.41
C MET A 57 -7.84 -3.26 -8.02
N GLU A 58 -8.19 -4.52 -8.26
CA GLU A 58 -9.44 -5.10 -7.78
C GLU A 58 -9.45 -5.27 -6.26
N GLU A 59 -10.65 -5.31 -5.67
CA GLU A 59 -10.87 -5.38 -4.23
C GLU A 59 -10.08 -6.51 -3.57
N VAL A 60 -10.07 -7.71 -4.16
CA VAL A 60 -9.35 -8.87 -3.61
C VAL A 60 -7.85 -8.62 -3.42
N VAL A 61 -7.23 -7.86 -4.32
CA VAL A 61 -5.81 -7.50 -4.24
C VAL A 61 -5.59 -6.43 -3.18
N LYS A 62 -6.50 -5.45 -3.10
CA LYS A 62 -6.45 -4.41 -2.08
C LYS A 62 -6.63 -4.98 -0.67
N VAL A 63 -7.47 -6.00 -0.49
CA VAL A 63 -7.62 -6.72 0.79
C VAL A 63 -6.30 -7.37 1.19
N GLU A 64 -5.62 -8.09 0.29
CA GLU A 64 -4.31 -8.68 0.59
C GLU A 64 -3.28 -7.62 0.97
N LEU A 65 -3.25 -6.49 0.24
CA LEU A 65 -2.37 -5.37 0.54
C LEU A 65 -2.68 -4.78 1.93
N ALA A 66 -3.95 -4.59 2.25
CA ALA A 66 -4.41 -4.06 3.53
C ALA A 66 -4.00 -4.96 4.70
N GLU A 67 -4.15 -6.28 4.55
CA GLU A 67 -3.69 -7.25 5.56
C GLU A 67 -2.19 -7.13 5.81
N ARG A 68 -1.38 -7.06 4.74
CA ARG A 68 0.07 -6.86 4.88
C ARG A 68 0.41 -5.54 5.56
N MET A 69 -0.18 -4.44 5.10
CA MET A 69 0.07 -3.10 5.65
C MET A 69 -0.35 -2.99 7.12
N SER A 70 -1.41 -3.69 7.53
CA SER A 70 -1.86 -3.71 8.93
C SER A 70 -0.82 -4.27 9.90
N GLN A 71 0.13 -5.08 9.42
CA GLN A 71 1.21 -5.67 10.21
C GLN A 71 2.53 -4.90 10.11
N ALA A 72 2.61 -3.88 9.25
CA ALA A 72 3.82 -3.09 9.07
C ALA A 72 4.01 -2.12 10.25
N PRO A 73 5.15 -2.14 10.96
CA PRO A 73 5.41 -1.23 12.09
C PRO A 73 5.34 0.26 11.73
N ALA A 74 5.69 0.59 10.48
CA ALA A 74 5.67 1.94 9.94
C ALA A 74 5.07 1.92 8.52
N ALA A 75 3.78 1.61 8.42
CA ALA A 75 3.08 1.60 7.14
C ALA A 75 3.07 2.99 6.46
N PRO A 76 3.13 3.07 5.12
CA PRO A 76 2.98 4.32 4.39
C PRO A 76 1.62 4.95 4.66
N ARG A 77 1.61 6.24 5.01
CA ARG A 77 0.42 6.90 5.57
C ARG A 77 -0.66 7.13 4.51
N GLY A 78 -0.30 7.63 3.34
CA GLY A 78 -1.24 7.88 2.24
C GLY A 78 -1.94 6.60 1.80
N LEU A 79 -1.19 5.52 1.63
CA LEU A 79 -1.70 4.20 1.30
C LEU A 79 -2.63 3.68 2.40
N SER A 80 -2.20 3.73 3.66
CA SER A 80 -3.00 3.24 4.79
C SER A 80 -4.33 3.98 4.88
N ARG A 81 -4.32 5.30 4.73
CA ARG A 81 -5.53 6.12 4.70
C ARG A 81 -6.42 5.78 3.50
N SER A 82 -5.85 5.63 2.31
CA SER A 82 -6.61 5.25 1.11
C SER A 82 -7.30 3.90 1.29
N LEU A 83 -6.62 2.90 1.85
CA LEU A 83 -7.18 1.57 2.12
C LEU A 83 -8.24 1.62 3.23
N ALA A 84 -8.04 2.42 4.28
CA ALA A 84 -9.03 2.61 5.35
C ALA A 84 -10.33 3.28 4.87
N LEU A 85 -10.26 4.08 3.80
CA LEU A 85 -11.41 4.74 3.18
C LEU A 85 -12.07 3.90 2.08
N ASP A 86 -11.46 2.79 1.66
CA ASP A 86 -12.00 1.90 0.62
C ASP A 86 -13.17 1.06 1.17
N SER A 87 -13.60 0.01 0.46
CA SER A 87 -14.69 -0.85 0.89
C SER A 87 -14.42 -1.47 2.26
N ILE A 88 -15.47 -1.89 2.96
CA ILE A 88 -15.30 -2.44 4.32
C ILE A 88 -14.37 -3.66 4.35
N ALA A 89 -14.35 -4.47 3.29
CA ALA A 89 -13.45 -5.61 3.18
C ALA A 89 -11.97 -5.18 3.21
N VAL A 90 -11.64 -4.07 2.54
CA VAL A 90 -10.28 -3.51 2.47
C VAL A 90 -9.94 -2.68 3.71
N ALA A 91 -10.90 -1.94 4.24
CA ALA A 91 -10.69 -1.06 5.38
C ALA A 91 -10.51 -1.83 6.70
N GLN A 92 -11.20 -2.94 6.87
CA GLN A 92 -11.26 -3.66 8.15
C GLN A 92 -9.89 -4.15 8.68
N PRO A 93 -8.95 -4.68 7.86
CA PRO A 93 -7.59 -4.99 8.32
C PRO A 93 -6.83 -3.75 8.82
N ILE A 94 -6.90 -2.65 8.07
CA ILE A 94 -6.20 -1.40 8.41
C ILE A 94 -6.73 -0.83 9.72
N LEU A 95 -8.05 -0.71 9.86
CA LEU A 95 -8.68 -0.15 11.06
C LEU A 95 -8.43 -0.97 12.34
N ARG A 96 -8.13 -2.27 12.20
CA ARG A 96 -7.84 -3.15 13.35
C ARG A 96 -6.36 -3.23 13.71
N GLY A 97 -5.46 -3.08 12.74
CA GLY A 97 -4.04 -3.38 12.93
C GLY A 97 -3.08 -2.22 12.68
N ALA A 98 -3.40 -1.30 11.77
CA ALA A 98 -2.47 -0.24 11.40
C ALA A 98 -2.39 0.87 12.46
N SER A 99 -1.20 1.46 12.60
CA SER A 99 -0.98 2.65 13.42
C SER A 99 -1.51 3.91 12.72
N LEU A 100 -2.83 3.98 12.54
CA LEU A 100 -3.52 5.18 12.08
C LEU A 100 -3.47 6.28 13.15
N SER A 101 -3.39 7.53 12.72
CA SER A 101 -3.55 8.66 13.64
C SER A 101 -5.03 8.86 14.02
N GLU A 102 -5.27 9.58 15.11
CA GLU A 102 -6.64 9.97 15.50
C GLU A 102 -7.34 10.77 14.40
N GLU A 103 -6.61 11.62 13.68
CA GLU A 103 -7.12 12.39 12.54
C GLU A 103 -7.60 11.47 11.41
N ASP A 104 -6.82 10.43 11.08
CA ASP A 104 -7.20 9.44 10.06
C ASP A 104 -8.48 8.70 10.45
N LEU A 105 -8.60 8.29 11.72
CA LEU A 105 -9.78 7.59 12.24
C LEU A 105 -11.03 8.49 12.22
N LEU A 106 -10.89 9.76 12.61
CA LEU A 106 -11.97 10.74 12.54
C LEU A 106 -12.45 10.97 11.11
N GLU A 107 -11.52 11.02 10.15
CA GLU A 107 -11.88 11.14 8.75
C GLU A 107 -12.64 9.91 8.24
N VAL A 108 -12.15 8.70 8.53
CA VAL A 108 -12.86 7.47 8.15
C VAL A 108 -14.26 7.45 8.74
N ALA A 109 -14.42 7.79 10.01
CA ALA A 109 -15.72 7.85 10.67
C ALA A 109 -16.66 8.88 9.99
N ARG A 110 -16.15 10.05 9.60
CA ARG A 110 -16.97 11.10 8.94
C ARG A 110 -17.37 10.74 7.52
N THR A 111 -16.51 10.03 6.80
CA THR A 111 -16.70 9.71 5.37
C THR A 111 -17.47 8.40 5.16
N ARG A 112 -17.35 7.44 6.09
CA ARG A 112 -17.91 6.08 5.97
C ARG A 112 -18.86 5.68 7.10
N GLY A 113 -19.01 6.48 8.16
CA GLY A 113 -19.93 6.20 9.27
C GLY A 113 -21.36 6.68 8.98
N GLN A 114 -22.10 5.89 8.20
CA GLN A 114 -23.57 5.99 8.08
C GLN A 114 -24.19 4.60 8.12
#